data_AF-A0A6I6AB27-F1
#
_entry.id   AF-A0A6I6AB27-F1
#
_cell.length_a   1.000
_cell.length_b   1.000
_cell.length_c   1.000
_cell.angle_alpha   90.00
_cell.angle_beta   90.00
_cell.angle_gamma   90.00
#
_symmetry.space_group_name_H-M   'P 1'
#
loop_
_entity.id
_entity.type
_entity.pdbx_description
1 polymer ?
#
loop_
_entity_poly.entity_id
_entity_poly.type
_entity_poly.pdbx_seq_one_letter_code
_entity_poly.pdbx_strand_id
1 'polypeptide(L)'
;MANWYVKRGDQTAGPLTRERLIELAAQGKVQESDLVREGEAGEFRPAGQIPGLLPAETVSSGGSDFEQTSSTSSGPKKNNTTLILVLAILGGGGILVVMVLVALLLPAVEQAREAARRSTSKNHLKQIGLAMHNYHDTFGVFTPGGTTNVEGKPNHSWQTFILPFMDQAVLYNRIDMDQPWTTPENRKHFTQVIPDYLHPSVEETVSPDGLALSHYIGNELLLETNGNTRFRDITDGASTTIMAIESGEGFKPWGDPTNIDHPANVMREGRKTSMVGGNHVLLSDGAVRFVSENIDPDVLKAMSTPNGGEAIGEF
;
A
#
# COMPACT_ATOMS: atom_id res chain seq x y z
N MET A 1 20.86 18.43 -10.38
CA MET A 1 21.85 17.92 -9.40
C MET A 1 22.35 16.60 -9.94
N ALA A 2 23.66 16.38 -9.99
CA ALA A 2 24.21 15.12 -10.48
C ALA A 2 24.07 14.01 -9.42
N ASN A 3 23.72 12.81 -9.86
CA ASN A 3 23.60 11.64 -9.00
C ASN A 3 24.98 11.00 -8.78
N TRP A 4 25.29 10.63 -7.55
CA TRP A 4 26.55 10.00 -7.18
C TRP A 4 26.36 8.52 -6.83
N TYR A 5 27.38 7.71 -7.11
CA TYR A 5 27.40 6.28 -6.81
C TYR A 5 28.71 5.90 -6.11
N VAL A 6 28.62 5.03 -5.11
CA VAL A 6 29.77 4.49 -4.36
C VAL A 6 29.81 2.98 -4.55
N LYS A 7 30.98 2.43 -4.87
CA LYS A 7 31.21 1.01 -5.10
C LYS A 7 32.29 0.49 -4.15
N ARG A 8 31.98 -0.60 -3.45
CA ARG A 8 32.92 -1.35 -2.59
C ARG A 8 32.84 -2.82 -2.98
N GLY A 9 33.93 -3.36 -3.53
CA GLY A 9 33.91 -4.69 -4.15
C GLY A 9 32.90 -4.73 -5.31
N ASP A 10 31.97 -5.68 -5.29
CA ASP A 10 30.94 -5.84 -6.33
C ASP A 10 29.65 -5.07 -6.07
N GLN A 11 29.51 -4.46 -4.88
CA GLN A 11 28.30 -3.73 -4.50
C GLN A 11 28.41 -2.25 -4.88
N THR A 12 27.36 -1.72 -5.54
CA THR A 12 27.25 -0.30 -5.88
C THR A 12 26.01 0.30 -5.19
N ALA A 13 26.20 1.39 -4.44
CA ALA A 13 25.16 2.13 -3.76
C ALA A 13 24.92 3.49 -4.46
N GLY A 14 23.65 3.84 -4.67
CA GLY A 14 23.21 5.07 -5.32
C GLY A 14 21.81 4.92 -5.92
N PRO A 15 21.25 5.98 -6.54
CA PRO A 15 21.81 7.32 -6.67
C PRO A 15 21.78 8.10 -5.33
N LEU A 16 22.87 8.82 -5.03
CA LEU A 16 22.99 9.70 -3.87
C LEU A 16 23.14 11.17 -4.31
N THR A 17 22.66 12.11 -3.51
CA THR A 17 23.05 13.53 -3.66
C THR A 17 24.47 13.74 -3.14
N ARG A 18 25.14 14.80 -3.60
CA ARG A 18 26.51 15.13 -3.17
C ARG A 18 26.59 15.38 -1.66
N GLU A 19 25.57 16.04 -1.10
CA GLU A 19 25.47 16.35 0.32
C GLU A 19 25.34 15.08 1.16
N ARG A 20 24.50 14.14 0.72
CA ARG A 20 24.33 12.85 1.40
C ARG A 20 25.60 12.01 1.35
N LEU A 21 26.32 12.07 0.24
CA LEU A 21 27.59 11.38 0.08
C LEU A 21 28.67 11.91 1.05
N ILE A 22 28.77 13.24 1.22
CA ILE A 22 29.67 13.88 2.18
C ILE A 22 29.29 13.53 3.63
N GLU A 23 28.00 13.50 3.94
CA GLU A 23 27.52 13.10 5.28
C GLU A 23 27.93 11.65 5.62
N LEU A 24 27.79 10.74 4.67
CA LEU A 24 28.21 9.33 4.84
C LEU A 24 29.73 9.20 4.98
N ALA A 25 30.50 10.00 4.26
CA ALA A 25 31.95 10.09 4.41
C ALA A 25 32.36 10.60 5.80
N ALA A 26 31.72 11.66 6.31
CA ALA A 26 31.96 12.18 7.65
C ALA A 26 31.60 11.17 8.76
N GLN A 27 30.64 10.26 8.50
CA GLN A 27 30.29 9.14 9.38
C GLN A 27 31.24 7.94 9.26
N GLY A 28 32.29 8.01 8.44
CA GLY A 28 33.24 6.92 8.20
C GLY A 28 32.66 5.75 7.40
N LYS A 29 31.48 5.92 6.77
CA LYS A 29 30.83 4.87 5.97
C LYS A 29 31.39 4.78 4.55
N VAL A 30 32.02 5.86 4.07
CA VAL A 30 32.82 5.90 2.85
C VAL A 30 34.30 5.97 3.25
N GLN A 31 35.10 5.03 2.75
CA GLN A 31 36.54 4.92 3.01
C GLN A 31 37.33 5.46 1.81
N GLU A 32 38.61 5.81 2.03
CA GLU A 32 39.50 6.30 0.96
C GLU A 32 39.60 5.36 -0.24
N SER A 33 39.54 4.05 0.03
CA SER A 33 39.65 2.98 -0.96
C SER A 33 38.35 2.70 -1.72
N ASP A 34 37.22 3.29 -1.32
CA ASP A 34 35.95 3.13 -2.04
C ASP A 34 35.99 3.83 -3.39
N LEU A 35 35.33 3.25 -4.38
CA LEU A 35 35.25 3.80 -5.71
C LEU A 35 34.00 4.66 -5.84
N VAL A 36 34.14 5.91 -6.29
CA VAL A 36 33.06 6.89 -6.41
C VAL A 36 32.97 7.40 -7.84
N ARG A 37 31.75 7.59 -8.35
CA ARG A 37 31.52 8.25 -9.64
C ARG A 37 30.35 9.23 -9.61
N GLU A 38 30.41 10.21 -10.50
CA GLU A 38 29.35 11.17 -10.77
C GLU A 38 28.62 10.78 -12.07
N GLY A 39 27.30 10.68 -12.02
CA GLY A 39 26.45 10.27 -13.13
C GLY A 39 26.52 8.79 -13.49
N GLU A 40 25.63 8.35 -14.38
CA GLU A 40 25.50 6.94 -14.78
C GLU A 40 26.60 6.48 -15.76
N ALA A 41 27.21 7.41 -16.49
CA ALA A 41 28.23 7.15 -17.51
C ALA A 41 29.67 7.52 -17.09
N GLY A 42 29.87 7.96 -15.83
CA GLY A 42 31.18 8.36 -15.31
C GLY A 42 32.08 7.18 -14.94
N GLU A 43 33.40 7.40 -15.03
CA GLU A 43 34.41 6.45 -14.52
C GLU A 43 34.50 6.51 -13.00
N PHE A 44 34.69 5.35 -12.38
CA PHE A 44 34.92 5.22 -10.96
C PHE A 44 36.33 5.68 -10.58
N ARG A 45 36.43 6.55 -9.58
CA ARG A 45 37.69 7.05 -9.02
C ARG A 45 37.71 6.81 -7.50
N PRO A 46 38.87 6.56 -6.88
CA PRO A 46 38.96 6.43 -5.42
C PRO A 46 38.40 7.65 -4.70
N ALA A 47 37.66 7.43 -3.60
CA ALA A 47 36.98 8.48 -2.84
C ALA A 47 37.97 9.53 -2.31
N GLY A 48 39.18 9.12 -1.95
CA GLY A 48 40.26 10.03 -1.52
C GLY A 48 40.75 11.01 -2.60
N GLN A 49 40.44 10.74 -3.87
CA GLN A 49 40.78 11.63 -4.99
C GLN A 49 39.67 12.63 -5.32
N ILE A 50 38.52 12.56 -4.65
CA ILE A 50 37.40 13.49 -4.86
C ILE A 50 37.55 14.69 -3.91
N PRO A 51 37.78 15.91 -4.43
CA PRO A 51 38.00 17.08 -3.58
C PRO A 51 36.82 17.36 -2.65
N GLY A 52 37.11 17.48 -1.35
CA GLY A 52 36.14 17.82 -0.31
C GLY A 52 35.13 16.72 0.01
N LEU A 53 35.36 15.49 -0.43
CA LEU A 53 34.52 14.34 -0.09
C LEU A 53 34.85 13.76 1.29
N LEU A 54 36.14 13.55 1.58
CA LEU A 54 36.61 13.05 2.86
C LEU A 54 37.14 14.19 3.74
N PRO A 55 36.97 14.11 5.07
CA PRO A 55 37.55 15.08 6.00
C PRO A 55 39.09 15.01 5.93
N ALA A 56 39.77 16.16 5.90
CA ALA A 56 41.23 16.22 5.78
C ALA A 56 41.90 15.51 6.96
N GLU A 57 42.76 14.52 6.69
CA GLU A 57 43.59 13.89 7.71
C GLU A 57 44.56 14.93 8.31
N THR A 58 44.48 15.16 9.63
CA THR A 58 45.53 15.86 10.37
C THR A 58 46.76 14.95 10.46
N VAL A 59 47.72 15.17 9.56
CA VAL A 59 49.06 14.56 9.61
C VAL A 59 49.82 15.14 10.80
N SER A 60 50.00 14.34 11.85
CA SER A 60 50.96 14.60 12.93
C SER A 60 52.35 14.15 12.47
N SER A 61 53.19 15.12 12.10
CA SER A 61 54.61 14.94 11.83
C SER A 61 55.36 14.40 13.05
N GLY A 62 56.02 13.25 12.89
CA GLY A 62 56.98 12.73 13.86
C GLY A 62 58.29 13.52 13.83
N GLY A 63 58.83 13.81 15.02
CA GLY A 63 60.13 14.44 15.19
C GLY A 63 60.68 14.25 16.60
N SER A 64 61.93 13.77 16.61
CA SER A 64 62.98 13.81 17.66
C SER A 64 62.86 12.94 18.92
N ASP A 65 63.83 12.04 19.01
CA ASP A 65 64.48 11.58 20.23
C ASP A 65 64.84 12.73 21.18
N PHE A 66 64.51 12.58 22.47
CA PHE A 66 65.41 12.94 23.57
C PHE A 66 64.97 12.25 24.87
N GLU A 67 65.98 11.79 25.61
CA GLU A 67 65.89 11.10 26.91
C GLU A 67 65.29 11.94 28.04
N GLN A 68 64.65 11.21 28.96
CA GLN A 68 64.69 11.38 30.42
C GLN A 68 64.28 12.75 31.01
N THR A 69 63.16 12.77 31.72
CA THR A 69 63.14 13.04 33.18
C THR A 69 61.73 12.91 33.75
N SER A 70 61.68 12.28 34.92
CA SER A 70 60.54 12.10 35.79
C SER A 70 59.91 13.43 36.21
N SER A 71 58.60 13.57 36.13
CA SER A 71 57.82 14.33 37.12
C SER A 71 56.31 14.04 37.01
N THR A 72 55.71 13.91 38.18
CA THR A 72 54.31 13.61 38.48
C THR A 72 53.36 14.72 38.05
N SER A 73 52.25 14.37 37.41
CA SER A 73 51.04 15.21 37.35
C SER A 73 49.81 14.36 36.98
N SER A 74 48.77 14.46 37.81
CA SER A 74 47.53 13.68 37.78
C SER A 74 46.67 13.94 36.53
N GLY A 75 46.46 12.91 35.70
CA GLY A 75 45.47 12.94 34.61
C GLY A 75 44.02 12.76 35.13
N PRO A 76 43.01 13.32 34.43
CA PRO A 76 41.62 13.20 34.83
C PRO A 76 41.16 11.74 34.74
N LYS A 77 40.57 11.22 35.83
CA LYS A 77 39.97 9.88 35.87
C LYS A 77 38.93 9.75 34.74
N LYS A 78 39.23 8.93 33.72
CA LYS A 78 38.19 8.38 32.83
C LYS A 78 37.19 7.62 33.70
N ASN A 79 35.99 8.15 33.76
CA ASN A 79 34.84 7.64 34.50
C ASN A 79 34.35 6.36 33.82
N ASN A 80 34.95 5.22 34.19
CA ASN A 80 34.43 3.87 33.94
C ASN A 80 32.98 3.68 34.42
N THR A 81 32.43 4.61 35.20
CA THR A 81 31.03 4.63 35.64
C THR A 81 30.04 4.70 34.49
N THR A 82 30.29 5.46 33.41
CA THR A 82 29.35 5.49 32.27
C THR A 82 29.34 4.16 31.52
N LEU A 83 30.52 3.56 31.32
CA LEU A 83 30.64 2.24 30.66
C LEU A 83 30.07 1.12 31.53
N ILE A 84 30.29 1.16 32.86
CA ILE A 84 29.73 0.20 33.83
C ILE A 84 28.21 0.37 33.93
N LEU A 85 27.67 1.60 33.89
CA LEU A 85 26.22 1.82 33.87
C LEU A 85 25.59 1.29 32.59
N VAL A 86 26.20 1.53 31.43
CA VAL A 86 25.75 0.95 30.16
C VAL A 86 25.85 -0.58 30.18
N LEU A 87 26.93 -1.17 30.70
CA LEU A 87 27.09 -2.62 30.86
C LEU A 87 26.25 -3.24 31.99
N ALA A 88 25.75 -2.46 32.95
CA ALA A 88 24.83 -2.92 33.99
C ALA A 88 23.37 -2.86 33.50
N ILE A 89 23.02 -1.85 32.70
CA ILE A 89 21.74 -1.74 31.97
C ILE A 89 21.69 -2.75 30.81
N LEU A 90 22.81 -3.03 30.15
CA LEU A 90 22.92 -4.07 29.13
C LEU A 90 23.43 -5.40 29.70
N GLY A 91 23.71 -5.47 31.00
CA GLY A 91 24.01 -6.71 31.71
C GLY A 91 22.72 -7.48 31.98
N GLY A 92 22.83 -8.76 32.34
CA GLY A 92 21.74 -9.75 32.30
C GLY A 92 20.36 -9.33 32.85
N GLY A 93 20.26 -8.34 33.74
CA GLY A 93 18.99 -7.79 34.22
C GLY A 93 18.31 -6.79 33.27
N GLY A 94 19.05 -5.84 32.67
CA GLY A 94 18.42 -4.79 31.87
C GLY A 94 18.14 -5.19 30.42
N ILE A 95 18.89 -6.14 29.85
CA ILE A 95 18.46 -6.81 28.59
C ILE A 95 17.11 -7.51 28.81
N LEU A 96 16.90 -8.21 29.93
CA LEU A 96 15.64 -8.88 30.22
C LEU A 96 14.48 -7.87 30.32
N VAL A 97 14.69 -6.73 30.98
CA VAL A 97 13.67 -5.67 31.05
C VAL A 97 13.34 -5.12 29.65
N VAL A 98 14.35 -4.82 28.82
CA VAL A 98 14.11 -4.35 27.45
C VAL A 98 13.38 -5.39 26.61
N MET A 99 13.76 -6.67 26.70
CA MET A 99 13.10 -7.76 25.97
C MET A 99 11.64 -7.93 26.41
N VAL A 100 11.35 -7.83 27.71
CA VAL A 100 9.97 -7.86 28.23
C VAL A 100 9.19 -6.64 27.75
N LEU A 101 9.78 -5.44 27.77
CA LEU A 101 9.12 -4.23 27.27
C LEU A 101 8.81 -4.36 25.78
N VAL A 102 9.75 -4.82 24.95
CA VAL A 102 9.53 -5.07 23.52
C VAL A 102 8.45 -6.12 23.32
N ALA A 103 8.49 -7.24 24.07
CA ALA A 103 7.47 -8.29 23.98
C ALA A 103 6.06 -7.80 24.35
N LEU A 104 5.94 -6.86 25.28
CA LEU A 104 4.66 -6.23 25.63
C LEU A 104 4.23 -5.16 24.61
N LEU A 105 5.17 -4.50 23.93
CA LEU A 105 4.89 -3.47 22.94
C LEU A 105 4.52 -4.03 21.57
N LEU A 106 5.10 -5.17 21.15
CA LEU A 106 4.85 -5.76 19.83
C LEU A 106 3.36 -6.04 19.55
N PRO A 107 2.58 -6.68 20.45
CA PRO A 107 1.15 -6.90 20.25
C PRO A 107 0.37 -5.59 20.09
N ALA A 108 0.75 -4.55 20.84
CA ALA A 108 0.10 -3.25 20.77
C ALA A 108 0.38 -2.54 19.44
N VAL A 109 1.62 -2.63 18.93
CA VAL A 109 1.99 -2.06 17.62
C VAL A 109 1.26 -2.79 16.49
N GLU A 110 1.12 -4.12 16.56
CA GLU A 110 0.38 -4.90 15.57
C GLU A 110 -1.11 -4.57 15.58
N GLN A 111 -1.73 -4.49 16.76
CA GLN A 111 -3.14 -4.07 16.89
C GLN A 111 -3.37 -2.67 16.32
N ALA A 112 -2.47 -1.72 16.61
CA ALA A 112 -2.56 -0.36 16.08
C ALA A 112 -2.42 -0.33 14.55
N ARG A 113 -1.49 -1.13 14.00
CA ARG A 113 -1.29 -1.25 12.55
C ARG A 113 -2.51 -1.88 11.87
N GLU A 114 -3.08 -2.92 12.45
CA GLU A 114 -4.29 -3.55 11.92
C GLU A 114 -5.47 -2.58 11.97
N ALA A 115 -5.69 -1.87 13.08
CA ALA A 115 -6.71 -0.84 13.18
C ALA A 115 -6.53 0.26 12.11
N ALA A 116 -5.29 0.69 11.85
CA ALA A 116 -5.00 1.64 10.78
C ALA A 116 -5.35 1.08 9.39
N ARG A 117 -4.99 -0.17 9.09
CA ARG A 117 -5.38 -0.85 7.84
C ARG A 117 -6.90 -0.93 7.70
N ARG A 118 -7.63 -1.22 8.78
CA ARG A 118 -9.10 -1.21 8.77
C ARG A 118 -9.68 0.16 8.44
N SER A 119 -9.13 1.20 9.06
CA SER A 119 -9.53 2.59 8.79
C SER A 119 -9.27 2.97 7.33
N THR A 120 -8.10 2.63 6.80
CA THR A 120 -7.75 2.88 5.39
C THR A 120 -8.69 2.16 4.44
N SER A 121 -8.95 0.87 4.65
CA SER A 121 -9.83 0.12 3.75
C SER A 121 -11.27 0.66 3.75
N LYS A 122 -11.78 0.98 4.94
CA LYS A 122 -13.07 1.65 5.09
C LYS A 122 -13.12 2.98 4.32
N ASN A 123 -12.03 3.76 4.34
CA ASN A 123 -11.95 5.01 3.59
C ASN A 123 -11.91 4.79 2.07
N HIS A 124 -11.20 3.77 1.58
CA HIS A 124 -11.23 3.40 0.15
C HIS A 124 -12.65 3.06 -0.32
N LEU A 125 -13.40 2.25 0.45
CA LEU A 125 -14.82 1.99 0.16
C LEU A 125 -15.68 3.26 0.21
N LYS A 126 -15.38 4.20 1.11
CA LYS A 126 -16.07 5.49 1.15
C LYS A 126 -15.79 6.34 -0.08
N GLN A 127 -14.56 6.34 -0.59
CA GLN A 127 -14.21 7.02 -1.84
C GLN A 127 -14.93 6.38 -3.03
N ILE A 128 -14.93 5.05 -3.11
CA ILE A 128 -15.70 4.30 -4.14
C ILE A 128 -17.19 4.64 -4.05
N GLY A 129 -17.78 4.62 -2.86
CA GLY A 129 -19.18 4.96 -2.65
C GLY A 129 -19.53 6.39 -3.05
N LEU A 130 -18.67 7.36 -2.72
CA LEU A 130 -18.82 8.74 -3.16
C LEU A 130 -18.76 8.85 -4.69
N ALA A 131 -17.81 8.15 -5.34
CA ALA A 131 -17.68 8.13 -6.78
C ALA A 131 -18.90 7.50 -7.48
N MET A 132 -19.46 6.42 -6.91
CA MET A 132 -20.69 5.78 -7.39
C MET A 132 -21.91 6.70 -7.26
N HIS A 133 -22.03 7.44 -6.16
CA HIS A 133 -23.09 8.44 -5.98
C HIS A 133 -22.93 9.61 -6.95
N ASN A 134 -21.71 10.13 -7.15
CA ASN A 134 -21.45 11.19 -8.13
C ASN A 134 -21.75 10.74 -9.57
N TYR A 135 -21.45 9.47 -9.90
CA TYR A 135 -21.86 8.87 -11.17
C TYR A 135 -23.38 8.85 -11.28
N HIS A 136 -24.09 8.35 -10.25
CA HIS A 136 -25.55 8.34 -10.24
C HIS A 136 -26.15 9.73 -10.39
N ASP A 137 -25.61 10.75 -9.71
CA ASP A 137 -26.09 12.14 -9.82
C ASP A 137 -25.91 12.69 -11.24
N THR A 138 -24.85 12.27 -11.95
CA THR A 138 -24.56 12.70 -13.32
C THR A 138 -25.42 11.98 -14.36
N PHE A 139 -25.61 10.66 -14.22
CA PHE A 139 -26.22 9.80 -15.24
C PHE A 139 -27.65 9.32 -14.90
N GLY A 140 -28.12 9.56 -13.67
CA GLY A 140 -29.45 9.19 -13.19
C GLY A 140 -29.65 7.69 -12.92
N VAL A 141 -28.56 6.90 -12.98
CA VAL A 141 -28.49 5.45 -12.78
C VAL A 141 -27.13 5.11 -12.15
N PHE A 142 -27.05 4.02 -11.40
CA PHE A 142 -25.76 3.44 -11.01
C PHE A 142 -25.00 2.94 -12.24
N THR A 143 -23.70 2.72 -12.06
CA THR A 143 -22.89 2.13 -13.12
C THR A 143 -23.40 0.74 -13.48
N PRO A 144 -23.29 0.33 -14.76
CA PRO A 144 -23.39 -1.09 -15.08
C PRO A 144 -22.26 -1.85 -14.39
N GLY A 145 -22.53 -3.05 -13.89
CA GLY A 145 -21.53 -3.94 -13.26
C GLY A 145 -20.38 -4.29 -14.21
N GLY A 146 -20.73 -4.44 -15.47
CA GLY A 146 -19.81 -4.45 -16.59
C GLY A 146 -20.60 -4.27 -17.87
N THR A 147 -19.93 -3.86 -18.94
CA THR A 147 -20.58 -3.69 -20.24
C THR A 147 -20.15 -4.76 -21.22
N THR A 148 -21.04 -5.08 -22.16
CA THR A 148 -20.72 -5.84 -23.36
C THR A 148 -21.12 -5.03 -24.58
N ASN A 149 -20.36 -5.16 -25.68
CA ASN A 149 -20.73 -4.51 -26.93
C ASN A 149 -21.85 -5.28 -27.65
N VAL A 150 -22.30 -4.78 -28.81
CA VAL A 150 -23.36 -5.40 -29.61
C VAL A 150 -23.04 -6.83 -30.10
N GLU A 151 -21.76 -7.21 -30.10
CA GLU A 151 -21.30 -8.57 -30.43
C GLU A 151 -21.23 -9.48 -29.20
N GLY A 152 -21.62 -8.99 -28.03
CA GLY A 152 -21.53 -9.69 -26.75
C GLY A 152 -20.11 -9.74 -26.18
N LYS A 153 -19.15 -9.01 -26.75
CA LYS A 153 -17.77 -9.01 -26.24
C LYS A 153 -17.68 -8.17 -24.97
N PRO A 154 -16.98 -8.64 -23.92
CA PRO A 154 -16.74 -7.88 -22.71
C PRO A 154 -16.05 -6.55 -23.01
N ASN A 155 -16.64 -5.45 -22.55
CA ASN A 155 -16.17 -4.10 -22.83
C ASN A 155 -15.46 -3.49 -21.62
N HIS A 156 -16.16 -2.86 -20.68
CA HIS A 156 -15.54 -2.20 -19.50
C HIS A 156 -16.26 -2.48 -18.19
N SER A 157 -15.50 -2.53 -17.09
CA SER A 157 -15.96 -2.72 -15.71
C SER A 157 -16.64 -1.50 -15.09
N TRP A 158 -17.53 -1.72 -14.12
CA TRP A 158 -18.11 -0.69 -13.26
C TRP A 158 -17.07 0.28 -12.68
N GLN A 159 -15.88 -0.24 -12.37
CA GLN A 159 -14.76 0.56 -11.83
C GLN A 159 -14.19 1.52 -12.87
N THR A 160 -14.17 1.11 -14.15
CA THR A 160 -13.73 1.98 -15.25
C THR A 160 -14.65 3.20 -15.38
N PHE A 161 -15.96 3.03 -15.19
CA PHE A 161 -16.94 4.11 -15.29
C PHE A 161 -16.84 5.15 -14.19
N ILE A 162 -16.36 4.79 -12.99
CA ILE A 162 -16.24 5.74 -11.88
C ILE A 162 -14.90 6.48 -11.82
N LEU A 163 -13.93 6.15 -12.68
CA LEU A 163 -12.61 6.80 -12.69
C LEU A 163 -12.65 8.34 -12.70
N PRO A 164 -13.52 9.02 -13.47
CA PRO A 164 -13.59 10.49 -13.44
C PRO A 164 -13.95 11.05 -12.05
N PHE A 165 -14.67 10.27 -11.24
CA PHE A 165 -15.09 10.63 -9.88
C PHE A 165 -14.15 10.13 -8.79
N MET A 166 -13.06 9.46 -9.18
CA MET A 166 -11.98 8.95 -8.32
C MET A 166 -10.66 9.72 -8.55
N ASP A 167 -10.74 10.97 -9.04
CA ASP A 167 -9.57 11.77 -9.46
C ASP A 167 -8.70 11.10 -10.56
N GLN A 168 -9.28 10.17 -11.34
CA GLN A 168 -8.61 9.45 -12.43
C GLN A 168 -9.12 9.87 -13.82
N ALA A 169 -9.63 11.10 -13.98
CA ALA A 169 -10.15 11.60 -15.26
C ALA A 169 -9.12 11.54 -16.41
N VAL A 170 -7.83 11.77 -16.12
CA VAL A 170 -6.75 11.69 -17.12
C VAL A 170 -6.55 10.25 -17.62
N LEU A 171 -6.68 9.26 -16.73
CA LEU A 171 -6.61 7.84 -17.10
C LEU A 171 -7.84 7.45 -17.92
N TYR A 172 -9.03 7.84 -17.46
CA TYR A 172 -10.30 7.59 -18.15
C TYR A 172 -10.26 8.07 -19.60
N ASN A 173 -9.81 9.32 -19.84
CA ASN A 173 -9.74 9.91 -21.19
C ASN A 173 -8.74 9.22 -22.13
N ARG A 174 -7.89 8.31 -21.63
CA ARG A 174 -6.97 7.51 -22.46
C ARG A 174 -7.56 6.17 -22.86
N ILE A 175 -8.62 5.73 -22.19
CA ILE A 175 -9.31 4.47 -22.48
C ILE A 175 -10.31 4.73 -23.60
N ASP A 176 -10.23 3.94 -24.67
CA ASP A 176 -11.23 3.95 -25.73
C ASP A 176 -12.46 3.15 -25.25
N MET A 177 -13.50 3.86 -24.85
CA MET A 177 -14.73 3.26 -24.30
C MET A 177 -15.53 2.46 -25.35
N ASP A 178 -15.26 2.66 -26.65
CA ASP A 178 -15.92 1.96 -27.76
C ASP A 178 -15.21 0.65 -28.13
N GLN A 179 -14.02 0.40 -27.58
CA GLN A 179 -13.23 -0.81 -27.80
C GLN A 179 -13.17 -1.69 -26.54
N PRO A 180 -13.17 -3.03 -26.69
CA PRO A 180 -12.99 -3.94 -25.56
C PRO A 180 -11.75 -3.62 -24.73
N TRP A 181 -11.84 -3.74 -23.41
CA TRP A 181 -10.72 -3.49 -22.49
C TRP A 181 -9.49 -4.39 -22.77
N THR A 182 -9.70 -5.55 -23.40
CA THR A 182 -8.65 -6.52 -23.74
C THR A 182 -7.88 -6.18 -25.01
N THR A 183 -8.32 -5.21 -25.82
CA THR A 183 -7.57 -4.77 -27.01
C THR A 183 -6.18 -4.28 -26.60
N PRO A 184 -5.13 -4.48 -27.42
CA PRO A 184 -3.77 -4.04 -27.06
C PRO A 184 -3.69 -2.54 -26.70
N GLU A 185 -4.47 -1.72 -27.38
CA GLU A 185 -4.57 -0.28 -27.18
C GLU A 185 -5.12 0.05 -25.79
N ASN A 186 -6.19 -0.62 -25.35
CA ASN A 186 -6.78 -0.39 -24.04
C ASN A 186 -6.04 -1.12 -22.91
N ARG A 187 -5.63 -2.37 -23.13
CA ARG A 187 -5.04 -3.27 -22.13
C ARG A 187 -3.88 -2.62 -21.37
N LYS A 188 -3.05 -1.83 -22.05
CA LYS A 188 -1.90 -1.14 -21.45
C LYS A 188 -2.30 -0.18 -20.32
N HIS A 189 -3.48 0.44 -20.40
CA HIS A 189 -3.98 1.36 -19.37
C HIS A 189 -4.40 0.64 -18.09
N PHE A 190 -4.83 -0.61 -18.19
CA PHE A 190 -5.21 -1.45 -17.05
C PHE A 190 -4.02 -2.06 -16.30
N THR A 191 -2.79 -1.70 -16.66
CA THR A 191 -1.58 -1.98 -15.85
C THR A 191 -1.36 -0.92 -14.76
N GLN A 192 -2.04 0.22 -14.83
CA GLN A 192 -1.92 1.29 -13.85
C GLN A 192 -2.61 0.88 -12.55
N VAL A 193 -1.83 0.84 -11.46
CA VAL A 193 -2.33 0.59 -10.12
C VAL A 193 -3.08 1.82 -9.60
N ILE A 194 -4.29 1.60 -9.10
CA ILE A 194 -5.12 2.61 -8.43
C ILE A 194 -5.16 2.25 -6.95
N PRO A 195 -4.49 3.01 -6.07
CA PRO A 195 -4.40 2.68 -4.64
C PRO A 195 -5.76 2.46 -3.97
N ASP A 196 -6.76 3.26 -4.33
CA ASP A 196 -8.12 3.17 -3.75
C ASP A 196 -8.86 1.89 -4.16
N TYR A 197 -8.35 1.11 -5.13
CA TYR A 197 -8.88 -0.20 -5.50
C TYR A 197 -8.19 -1.36 -4.78
N LEU A 198 -7.18 -1.07 -3.94
CA LEU A 198 -6.41 -2.06 -3.21
C LEU A 198 -6.73 -2.03 -1.71
N HIS A 199 -7.09 -3.19 -1.18
CA HIS A 199 -7.14 -3.42 0.25
C HIS A 199 -5.72 -3.42 0.89
N PRO A 200 -5.46 -2.68 1.98
CA PRO A 200 -4.11 -2.48 2.56
C PRO A 200 -3.51 -3.72 3.26
N SER A 201 -4.32 -4.76 3.50
CA SER A 201 -3.84 -6.05 4.06
C SER A 201 -3.60 -7.13 3.00
N VAL A 202 -3.88 -6.85 1.72
CA VAL A 202 -3.67 -7.80 0.62
C VAL A 202 -2.38 -7.43 -0.12
N GLU A 203 -1.49 -8.41 -0.28
CA GLU A 203 -0.17 -8.20 -0.91
C GLU A 203 -0.21 -8.33 -2.44
N GLU A 204 -1.10 -9.17 -2.96
CA GLU A 204 -1.30 -9.32 -4.40
C GLU A 204 -1.91 -8.03 -4.93
N THR A 205 -1.26 -7.34 -5.87
CA THR A 205 -1.75 -6.05 -6.41
C THR A 205 -1.80 -6.03 -7.93
N VAL A 206 -1.19 -7.05 -8.55
CA VAL A 206 -1.02 -7.19 -9.99
C VAL A 206 -1.21 -8.67 -10.33
N SER A 207 -2.00 -8.96 -11.36
CA SER A 207 -2.20 -10.31 -11.90
C SER A 207 -0.91 -10.89 -12.49
N PRO A 208 -0.84 -12.22 -12.74
CA PRO A 208 0.27 -12.84 -13.46
C PRO A 208 0.58 -12.22 -14.82
N ASP A 209 -0.44 -11.66 -15.50
CA ASP A 209 -0.31 -11.03 -16.81
C ASP A 209 0.06 -9.53 -16.74
N GLY A 210 0.40 -9.01 -15.56
CA GLY A 210 0.84 -7.63 -15.37
C GLY A 210 -0.29 -6.58 -15.25
N LEU A 211 -1.55 -7.00 -15.21
CA LEU A 211 -2.69 -6.09 -15.02
C LEU A 211 -2.91 -5.76 -13.54
N ALA A 212 -3.23 -4.50 -13.24
CA ALA A 212 -3.51 -4.05 -11.89
C ALA A 212 -4.86 -4.58 -11.39
N LEU A 213 -4.87 -5.13 -10.18
CA LEU A 213 -6.03 -5.79 -9.58
C LEU A 213 -6.96 -4.80 -8.87
N SER A 214 -8.18 -5.25 -8.60
CA SER A 214 -9.01 -4.69 -7.54
C SER A 214 -9.33 -5.73 -6.47
N HIS A 215 -9.39 -5.28 -5.22
CA HIS A 215 -9.81 -6.07 -4.06
C HIS A 215 -11.28 -5.82 -3.68
N TYR A 216 -12.03 -5.15 -4.56
CA TYR A 216 -13.44 -4.84 -4.38
C TYR A 216 -14.25 -5.45 -5.53
N ILE A 217 -15.36 -6.09 -5.19
CA ILE A 217 -16.28 -6.74 -6.13
C ILE A 217 -17.62 -6.00 -6.07
N GLY A 218 -18.20 -5.71 -7.23
CA GLY A 218 -19.54 -5.11 -7.30
C GLY A 218 -20.64 -6.14 -7.07
N ASN A 219 -21.77 -5.73 -6.48
CA ASN A 219 -22.92 -6.63 -6.33
C ASN A 219 -23.59 -6.86 -7.69
N GLU A 220 -23.57 -8.10 -8.17
CA GLU A 220 -24.15 -8.45 -9.47
C GLU A 220 -25.66 -8.22 -9.56
N LEU A 221 -26.39 -8.37 -8.44
CA LEU A 221 -27.85 -8.20 -8.39
C LEU A 221 -28.27 -6.74 -8.43
N LEU A 222 -27.36 -5.82 -8.09
CA LEU A 222 -27.62 -4.38 -8.11
C LEU A 222 -27.08 -3.74 -9.39
N LEU A 223 -25.86 -4.06 -9.79
CA LEU A 223 -25.19 -3.38 -10.91
C LEU A 223 -25.48 -4.02 -12.26
N GLU A 224 -25.63 -5.35 -12.31
CA GLU A 224 -25.90 -6.19 -13.49
C GLU A 224 -24.96 -5.98 -14.70
N THR A 225 -24.92 -6.93 -15.64
CA THR A 225 -24.24 -6.67 -16.92
C THR A 225 -25.11 -5.79 -17.81
N ASN A 226 -24.58 -4.66 -18.27
CA ASN A 226 -25.31 -3.58 -18.96
C ASN A 226 -26.48 -3.02 -18.14
N GLY A 227 -26.40 -3.10 -16.80
CA GLY A 227 -27.45 -2.61 -15.91
C GLY A 227 -27.60 -1.09 -15.91
N ASN A 228 -28.73 -0.64 -15.37
CA ASN A 228 -29.13 0.77 -15.30
C ASN A 228 -29.96 1.09 -14.05
N THR A 229 -29.68 0.38 -12.96
CA THR A 229 -30.41 0.45 -11.69
C THR A 229 -30.41 1.87 -11.12
N ARG A 230 -31.57 2.31 -10.64
CA ARG A 230 -31.75 3.61 -9.98
C ARG A 230 -31.99 3.41 -8.49
N PHE A 231 -31.79 4.45 -7.69
CA PHE A 231 -32.14 4.40 -6.26
C PHE A 231 -33.56 3.92 -5.97
N ARG A 232 -34.54 4.33 -6.80
CA ARG A 232 -35.95 3.92 -6.62
C ARG A 232 -36.21 2.43 -6.90
N ASP A 233 -35.28 1.76 -7.59
CA ASP A 233 -35.38 0.35 -7.90
C ASP A 233 -34.83 -0.51 -6.73
N ILE A 234 -34.18 0.13 -5.73
CA ILE A 234 -33.72 -0.49 -4.48
C ILE A 234 -34.83 -0.39 -3.43
N THR A 235 -35.83 -1.29 -3.53
CA THR A 235 -37.01 -1.28 -2.64
C THR A 235 -36.74 -1.87 -1.26
N ASP A 236 -35.68 -2.66 -1.09
CA ASP A 236 -35.32 -3.29 0.19
C ASP A 236 -34.56 -2.36 1.14
N GLY A 237 -34.24 -1.16 0.65
CA GLY A 237 -33.60 -0.09 1.41
C GLY A 237 -32.14 0.13 1.02
N ALA A 238 -31.80 1.37 0.67
CA ALA A 238 -30.42 1.70 0.29
C ALA A 238 -29.42 1.51 1.45
N SER A 239 -29.88 1.61 2.71
CA SER A 239 -29.06 1.43 3.91
C SER A 239 -28.84 -0.03 4.33
N THR A 240 -29.36 -0.99 3.57
CA THR A 240 -29.29 -2.42 3.86
C THR A 240 -28.82 -3.24 2.67
N THR A 241 -29.05 -2.77 1.44
CA THR A 241 -28.54 -3.41 0.23
C THR A 241 -27.05 -3.10 -0.01
N ILE A 242 -26.24 -4.14 -0.12
CA ILE A 242 -24.81 -4.09 -0.48
C ILE A 242 -24.67 -3.63 -1.93
N MET A 243 -23.83 -2.62 -2.17
CA MET A 243 -23.43 -2.16 -3.50
C MET A 243 -22.11 -2.79 -3.95
N ALA A 244 -21.13 -2.86 -3.04
CA ALA A 244 -19.82 -3.45 -3.30
C ALA A 244 -19.24 -4.07 -2.02
N ILE A 245 -18.31 -5.01 -2.18
CA ILE A 245 -17.77 -5.80 -1.09
C ILE A 245 -16.26 -6.01 -1.26
N GLU A 246 -15.52 -5.98 -0.15
CA GLU A 246 -14.13 -6.42 -0.13
C GLU A 246 -14.02 -7.93 -0.37
N SER A 247 -12.97 -8.35 -1.07
CA SER A 247 -12.60 -9.77 -1.20
C SER A 247 -11.23 -10.04 -0.61
N GLY A 248 -11.02 -11.26 -0.10
CA GLY A 248 -9.70 -11.75 0.34
C GLY A 248 -9.00 -12.64 -0.69
N GLU A 249 -9.67 -13.00 -1.79
CA GLU A 249 -9.15 -13.85 -2.85
C GLU A 249 -9.91 -13.68 -4.19
N GLY A 250 -9.44 -14.34 -5.25
CA GLY A 250 -10.12 -14.35 -6.55
C GLY A 250 -10.15 -12.98 -7.24
N PHE A 251 -9.11 -12.19 -7.02
CA PHE A 251 -9.00 -10.83 -7.53
C PHE A 251 -9.01 -10.79 -9.05
N LYS A 252 -9.67 -9.76 -9.59
CA LYS A 252 -9.70 -9.49 -11.02
C LYS A 252 -9.04 -8.15 -11.33
N PRO A 253 -8.50 -7.97 -12.54
CA PRO A 253 -8.09 -6.64 -12.99
C PRO A 253 -9.24 -5.65 -12.86
N TRP A 254 -8.98 -4.41 -12.46
CA TRP A 254 -10.04 -3.41 -12.27
C TRP A 254 -10.79 -3.06 -13.57
N GLY A 255 -10.20 -3.38 -14.73
CA GLY A 255 -10.84 -3.27 -16.05
C GLY A 255 -11.77 -4.42 -16.42
N ASP A 256 -11.71 -5.55 -15.71
CA ASP A 256 -12.46 -6.74 -16.06
C ASP A 256 -13.96 -6.54 -15.80
N PRO A 257 -14.83 -6.53 -16.84
CA PRO A 257 -16.26 -6.31 -16.70
C PRO A 257 -17.00 -7.43 -15.96
N THR A 258 -16.32 -8.52 -15.65
CA THR A 258 -16.86 -9.60 -14.82
C THR A 258 -16.47 -9.46 -13.35
N ASN A 259 -15.93 -8.31 -12.92
CA ASN A 259 -15.62 -8.02 -11.51
C ASN A 259 -16.88 -7.66 -10.68
N ILE A 260 -17.88 -8.53 -10.79
CA ILE A 260 -19.13 -8.55 -10.04
C ILE A 260 -19.42 -10.00 -9.64
N ASP A 261 -20.09 -10.18 -8.50
CA ASP A 261 -20.56 -11.48 -8.00
C ASP A 261 -21.71 -11.24 -7.02
N HIS A 262 -22.42 -12.31 -6.66
CA HIS A 262 -23.37 -12.29 -5.56
C HIS A 262 -22.60 -12.08 -4.24
N PRO A 263 -22.91 -11.09 -3.40
CA PRO A 263 -22.18 -10.88 -2.14
C PRO A 263 -22.17 -12.11 -1.22
N ALA A 264 -23.27 -12.87 -1.16
CA ALA A 264 -23.32 -14.17 -0.50
C ALA A 264 -22.31 -15.22 -1.02
N ASN A 265 -21.90 -15.18 -2.29
CA ASN A 265 -20.84 -16.05 -2.82
C ASN A 265 -19.45 -15.60 -2.38
N VAL A 266 -19.23 -14.28 -2.32
CA VAL A 266 -17.95 -13.67 -1.92
C VAL A 266 -17.59 -14.03 -0.48
N MET A 267 -18.59 -14.01 0.42
CA MET A 267 -18.42 -14.35 1.84
C MET A 267 -18.94 -15.74 2.22
N ARG A 268 -19.09 -16.66 1.26
CA ARG A 268 -19.50 -18.04 1.55
C ARG A 268 -18.48 -18.74 2.46
N GLU A 269 -18.95 -19.65 3.31
CA GLU A 269 -18.09 -20.48 4.15
C GLU A 269 -16.91 -21.10 3.36
N GLY A 270 -15.71 -20.96 3.92
CA GLY A 270 -14.45 -21.45 3.33
C GLY A 270 -13.75 -20.47 2.38
N ARG A 271 -14.35 -19.32 2.08
CA ARG A 271 -13.70 -18.24 1.31
C ARG A 271 -12.78 -17.42 2.22
N LYS A 272 -11.70 -16.91 1.64
CA LYS A 272 -10.77 -16.02 2.35
C LYS A 272 -11.34 -14.60 2.48
N THR A 273 -11.34 -14.07 3.68
CA THR A 273 -11.68 -12.67 3.97
C THR A 273 -10.50 -11.72 3.78
N SER A 274 -10.78 -10.45 3.49
CA SER A 274 -9.78 -9.38 3.37
C SER A 274 -9.15 -9.04 4.73
N MET A 275 -9.87 -9.31 5.82
CA MET A 275 -9.49 -9.00 7.20
C MET A 275 -9.80 -10.15 8.15
N VAL A 276 -9.19 -10.13 9.33
CA VAL A 276 -9.52 -11.10 10.38
C VAL A 276 -10.98 -10.93 10.81
N GLY A 277 -11.76 -12.01 10.64
CA GLY A 277 -13.14 -12.14 11.11
C GLY A 277 -14.23 -11.67 10.15
N GLY A 278 -13.88 -11.16 8.95
CA GLY A 278 -14.87 -10.64 8.01
C GLY A 278 -14.34 -9.61 7.01
N ASN A 279 -15.27 -8.98 6.30
CA ASN A 279 -15.01 -8.00 5.23
C ASN A 279 -15.80 -6.72 5.51
N HIS A 280 -15.33 -5.57 5.01
CA HIS A 280 -16.23 -4.44 4.87
C HIS A 280 -17.09 -4.55 3.62
N VAL A 281 -18.32 -4.06 3.74
CA VAL A 281 -19.28 -3.88 2.66
C VAL A 281 -19.63 -2.40 2.54
N LEU A 282 -19.76 -1.95 1.30
CA LEU A 282 -20.35 -0.66 0.95
C LEU A 282 -21.84 -0.88 0.71
N LEU A 283 -22.67 -0.16 1.46
CA LEU A 283 -24.11 -0.12 1.28
C LEU A 283 -24.51 0.91 0.23
N SER A 284 -25.73 0.76 -0.30
CA SER A 284 -26.20 1.57 -1.43
C SER A 284 -26.39 3.05 -1.07
N ASP A 285 -26.62 3.37 0.20
CA ASP A 285 -26.65 4.74 0.75
C ASP A 285 -25.25 5.36 0.97
N GLY A 286 -24.18 4.62 0.66
CA GLY A 286 -22.80 5.03 0.86
C GLY A 286 -22.25 4.74 2.26
N ALA A 287 -23.01 4.12 3.17
CA ALA A 287 -22.50 3.64 4.44
C ALA A 287 -21.52 2.48 4.24
N VAL A 288 -20.52 2.36 5.12
CA VAL A 288 -19.59 1.22 5.11
C VAL A 288 -19.73 0.50 6.44
N ARG A 289 -20.02 -0.80 6.37
CA ARG A 289 -20.25 -1.68 7.51
C ARG A 289 -19.27 -2.84 7.47
N PHE A 290 -18.86 -3.32 8.65
CA PHE A 290 -18.11 -4.56 8.75
C PHE A 290 -19.10 -5.71 8.88
N VAL A 291 -18.96 -6.73 8.04
CA VAL A 291 -19.79 -7.93 8.07
C VAL A 291 -18.90 -9.09 8.51
N SER A 292 -19.35 -9.85 9.51
CA SER A 292 -18.61 -11.01 10.00
C SER A 292 -18.65 -12.17 9.00
N GLU A 293 -17.57 -12.95 8.92
CA GLU A 293 -17.55 -14.23 8.22
C GLU A 293 -18.55 -15.26 8.77
N ASN A 294 -19.04 -15.04 10.01
CA ASN A 294 -20.04 -15.89 10.67
C ASN A 294 -21.46 -15.33 10.56
N ILE A 295 -21.72 -14.37 9.67
CA ILE A 295 -23.07 -13.84 9.43
C ILE A 295 -24.02 -14.96 9.01
N ASP A 296 -25.28 -14.86 9.43
CA ASP A 296 -26.34 -15.75 8.95
C ASP A 296 -26.46 -15.65 7.42
N PRO A 297 -26.33 -16.76 6.67
CA PRO A 297 -26.42 -16.76 5.21
C PRO A 297 -27.72 -16.14 4.68
N ASP A 298 -28.85 -16.27 5.39
CA ASP A 298 -30.13 -15.70 4.97
C ASP A 298 -30.12 -14.17 5.12
N VAL A 299 -29.46 -13.64 6.16
CA VAL A 299 -29.28 -12.19 6.33
C VAL A 299 -28.37 -11.64 5.25
N LEU A 300 -27.24 -12.30 4.97
CA LEU A 300 -26.32 -11.87 3.91
C LEU A 300 -26.97 -11.92 2.52
N LYS A 301 -27.81 -12.93 2.27
CA LYS A 301 -28.60 -13.02 1.04
C LYS A 301 -29.59 -11.86 0.93
N ALA A 302 -30.32 -11.54 2.00
CA ALA A 302 -31.25 -10.42 2.02
C ALA A 302 -30.52 -9.06 1.85
N MET A 303 -29.30 -8.91 2.39
CA MET A 303 -28.47 -7.74 2.12
C MET A 303 -27.94 -7.69 0.68
N SER A 304 -27.96 -8.80 -0.05
CA SER A 304 -27.49 -8.86 -1.45
C SER A 304 -28.58 -8.42 -2.44
N THR A 305 -29.85 -8.52 -2.08
CA THR A 305 -30.98 -8.21 -2.97
C THR A 305 -31.34 -6.71 -2.89
N PRO A 306 -31.54 -6.04 -4.05
CA PRO A 306 -32.07 -4.68 -4.05
C PRO A 306 -33.60 -4.63 -3.93
N ASN A 307 -34.30 -5.71 -4.30
CA ASN A 307 -35.75 -5.74 -4.45
C ASN A 307 -36.39 -7.14 -4.22
N GLY A 308 -35.80 -7.96 -3.35
CA GLY A 308 -36.31 -9.28 -2.97
C GLY A 308 -37.43 -9.24 -1.94
N GLY A 309 -37.61 -8.13 -1.21
CA GLY A 309 -38.68 -7.95 -0.23
C GLY A 309 -38.47 -8.69 1.08
N GLU A 310 -37.24 -9.15 1.36
CA GLU A 310 -36.90 -9.82 2.60
C GLU A 310 -36.79 -8.85 3.79
N ALA A 311 -37.20 -9.30 4.99
CA ALA A 311 -37.00 -8.52 6.21
C ALA A 311 -35.56 -8.73 6.72
N ILE A 312 -34.77 -7.66 6.78
CA ILE A 312 -33.39 -7.70 7.25
C ILE A 312 -33.35 -7.33 8.75
N GLY A 313 -32.79 -8.22 9.58
CA GLY A 313 -32.54 -7.96 11.01
C GLY A 313 -31.34 -7.03 11.26
N GLU A 314 -30.98 -6.78 12.52
CA GLU A 314 -29.71 -6.09 12.83
C GLU A 314 -28.50 -7.02 12.57
N PHE A 315 -27.43 -6.49 11.98
CA PHE A 315 -26.21 -7.19 11.58
C PHE A 315 -24.95 -6.35 11.82
#